data_AF-A0A9E7HH33-F1
#
_entry.id   AF-A0A9E7HH33-F1
#
_cell.length_a   1.000
_cell.length_b   1.000
_cell.length_c   1.000
_cell.angle_alpha   90.00
_cell.angle_beta   90.00
_cell.angle_gamma   90.00
#
_symmetry.space_group_name_H-M   'P 1'
#
loop_
_entity.id
_entity.type
_entity.pdbx_description
1 polymer ?
#
loop_
_entity_poly.entity_id
_entity_poly.type
_entity_poly.pdbx_seq_one_letter_code
_entity_poly.pdbx_strand_id
1 'polypeptide(L)'
;MDFKRNKEEGVDAKLFAELFTPSGTVLDDSVYWVAFQSAFDFGYLLKILTSKPLPETREGFLELLHKFIPLLYDIKRVIHLNDNFHGGLNSVATSLGVERVGIAHQAGSDSFVTAQVFLKLRGHRFGTGSVEDYVGLVFGLDAETAQIFSNKSRKEEGFPATSSSRYRS
;
A
#
# COMPACT_ATOMS: atom_id res chain seq x y z
N MET A 1 -1.54 -8.13 20.33
CA MET A 1 -0.86 -9.31 19.73
C MET A 1 -0.36 -10.19 20.85
N ASP A 2 -0.57 -11.50 20.76
CA ASP A 2 -0.07 -12.48 21.72
C ASP A 2 1.23 -13.11 21.19
N PHE A 3 2.36 -12.60 21.69
CA PHE A 3 3.68 -13.06 21.24
C PHE A 3 4.04 -14.45 21.75
N LYS A 4 3.55 -14.84 22.93
CA LYS A 4 3.83 -16.16 23.49
C LYS A 4 3.18 -17.20 22.61
N ARG A 5 1.89 -17.02 22.33
CA ARG A 5 1.15 -17.91 21.45
C ARG A 5 1.70 -17.93 20.03
N ASN A 6 2.11 -16.78 19.47
CA ASN A 6 2.75 -16.77 18.15
C ASN A 6 4.09 -17.54 18.12
N LYS A 7 4.83 -17.59 19.23
CA LYS A 7 6.06 -18.38 19.32
C LYS A 7 5.78 -19.88 19.41
N GLU A 8 4.72 -20.27 20.10
CA GLU A 8 4.36 -21.66 20.39
C GLU A 8 3.52 -22.30 19.28
N GLU A 9 2.64 -21.52 18.65
CA GLU A 9 1.58 -21.96 17.71
C GLU A 9 1.59 -21.15 16.40
N GLY A 10 2.64 -20.36 16.15
CA GLY A 10 2.74 -19.53 14.94
C GLY A 10 2.72 -20.35 13.66
N VAL A 11 2.13 -19.79 12.62
CA VAL A 11 2.15 -20.41 11.28
C VAL A 11 3.57 -20.40 10.73
N ASP A 12 4.06 -21.57 10.32
CA ASP A 12 5.33 -21.69 9.63
C ASP A 12 5.26 -21.00 8.26
N ALA A 13 6.16 -20.05 8.02
CA ALA A 13 6.12 -19.22 6.82
C ALA A 13 6.36 -20.03 5.54
N LYS A 14 7.17 -21.09 5.60
CA LYS A 14 7.46 -21.94 4.45
C LYS A 14 6.25 -22.81 4.10
N LEU A 15 5.64 -23.45 5.11
CA LEU A 15 4.40 -24.20 4.94
C LEU A 15 3.27 -23.30 4.42
N PHE A 16 3.17 -22.07 4.92
CA PHE A 16 2.25 -21.08 4.37
C PHE A 16 2.50 -20.86 2.88
N ALA A 17 3.75 -20.61 2.46
CA ALA A 17 4.09 -20.39 1.05
C ALA A 17 3.76 -21.60 0.16
N GLU A 18 4.03 -22.81 0.65
CA GLU A 18 3.75 -24.09 -0.05
C GLU A 18 2.26 -24.30 -0.30
N LEU A 19 1.41 -23.90 0.66
CA LEU A 19 -0.05 -24.03 0.53
C LEU A 19 -0.69 -22.85 -0.20
N PHE A 20 -0.17 -21.63 0.00
CA PHE A 20 -0.73 -20.40 -0.53
C PHE A 20 -0.52 -20.28 -2.04
N THR A 21 0.67 -20.60 -2.53
CA THR A 21 1.02 -20.46 -3.96
C THR A 21 0.09 -21.26 -4.89
N PRO A 22 -0.20 -22.55 -4.66
CA PRO A 22 -1.10 -23.32 -5.51
C PRO A 22 -2.58 -23.13 -5.21
N SER A 23 -2.96 -22.25 -4.26
CA SER A 23 -4.36 -22.08 -3.86
C SER A 23 -5.23 -21.33 -4.89
N GLY A 24 -4.60 -20.73 -5.90
CA GLY A 24 -5.25 -19.85 -6.87
C GLY A 24 -5.40 -18.40 -6.40
N THR A 25 -4.94 -18.04 -5.20
CA THR A 25 -5.01 -16.65 -4.72
C THR A 25 -3.95 -15.74 -5.32
N VAL A 26 -2.88 -16.28 -5.90
CA VAL A 26 -1.81 -15.57 -6.60
C VAL A 26 -1.57 -16.23 -7.94
N LEU A 27 -0.88 -15.53 -8.85
CA LEU A 27 -0.60 -16.01 -10.22
C LEU A 27 -1.87 -16.24 -11.05
N ASP A 28 -2.99 -15.61 -10.66
CA ASP A 28 -4.30 -15.75 -11.27
C ASP A 28 -4.85 -14.34 -11.58
N ASP A 29 -5.22 -14.10 -12.84
CA ASP A 29 -5.74 -12.82 -13.33
C ASP A 29 -7.26 -12.66 -13.15
N SER A 30 -7.93 -13.64 -12.56
CA SER A 30 -9.33 -13.54 -12.11
C SER A 30 -9.46 -13.07 -10.66
N VAL A 31 -8.35 -13.01 -9.91
CA VAL A 31 -8.33 -12.63 -8.50
C VAL A 31 -7.93 -11.16 -8.31
N TYR A 32 -8.84 -10.39 -7.72
CA TYR A 32 -8.60 -8.99 -7.40
C TYR A 32 -8.03 -8.82 -5.99
N TRP A 33 -6.81 -8.33 -5.91
CA TRP A 33 -6.19 -7.93 -4.66
C TRP A 33 -6.49 -6.47 -4.34
N VAL A 34 -6.82 -6.23 -3.08
CA VAL A 34 -7.13 -4.90 -2.55
C VAL A 34 -6.32 -4.70 -1.28
N ALA A 35 -5.54 -3.63 -1.24
CA ALA A 35 -4.68 -3.31 -0.11
C ALA A 35 -4.63 -1.79 0.15
N PHE A 36 -3.98 -1.36 1.22
CA PHE A 36 -3.86 0.05 1.57
C PHE A 36 -2.41 0.38 1.95
N GLN A 37 -1.74 1.22 1.17
CA GLN A 37 -0.33 1.59 1.38
C GLN A 37 0.58 0.35 1.45
N SER A 38 0.49 -0.48 0.43
CA SER A 38 0.78 -1.91 0.54
C SER A 38 2.20 -2.33 0.13
N ALA A 39 3.10 -1.38 -0.08
CA ALA A 39 4.47 -1.65 -0.52
C ALA A 39 5.18 -2.67 0.39
N PHE A 40 5.12 -2.47 1.71
CA PHE A 40 5.74 -3.38 2.67
C PHE A 40 4.97 -4.70 2.80
N ASP A 41 3.65 -4.68 2.74
CA ASP A 41 2.81 -5.89 2.81
C ASP A 41 3.22 -6.88 1.71
N PHE A 42 3.34 -6.39 0.48
CA PHE A 42 3.76 -7.21 -0.65
C PHE A 42 5.26 -7.53 -0.64
N GLY A 43 6.10 -6.65 -0.07
CA GLY A 43 7.49 -6.98 0.22
C GLY A 43 7.63 -8.23 1.10
N TYR A 44 6.89 -8.30 2.21
CA TYR A 44 6.89 -9.46 3.08
C TYR A 44 6.28 -10.69 2.41
N LEU A 45 5.14 -10.54 1.73
CA LEU A 45 4.50 -11.66 1.04
C LEU A 45 5.41 -12.27 -0.04
N LEU A 46 5.97 -11.46 -0.95
CA LEU A 46 6.87 -11.96 -1.99
C LEU A 46 8.13 -12.59 -1.39
N LYS A 47 8.69 -12.05 -0.31
CA LYS A 47 9.82 -12.65 0.39
C LYS A 47 9.48 -14.05 0.91
N ILE A 48 8.29 -14.22 1.48
CA ILE A 48 7.81 -15.53 1.96
C ILE A 48 7.59 -16.48 0.79
N LEU A 49 6.81 -16.08 -0.23
CA LEU A 49 6.44 -16.93 -1.35
C LEU A 49 7.63 -17.36 -2.22
N THR A 50 8.61 -16.48 -2.41
CA THR A 50 9.79 -16.80 -3.22
C THR A 50 10.91 -17.46 -2.42
N SER A 51 10.92 -17.28 -1.09
CA SER A 51 12.04 -17.66 -0.22
C SER A 51 13.40 -17.16 -0.72
N LYS A 52 13.40 -16.00 -1.40
CA LYS A 52 14.59 -15.35 -1.97
C LYS A 52 14.73 -13.92 -1.45
N PRO A 53 15.94 -13.32 -1.54
CA PRO A 53 16.07 -11.88 -1.41
C PRO A 53 15.13 -11.16 -2.38
N LEU A 54 14.55 -10.04 -1.93
CA LEU A 54 13.76 -9.19 -2.81
C LEU A 54 14.66 -8.60 -3.91
N PRO A 55 14.11 -8.30 -5.09
CA PRO A 55 14.85 -7.60 -6.14
C PRO A 55 15.49 -6.31 -5.62
N GLU A 56 16.73 -6.03 -6.03
CA GLU A 56 17.49 -4.86 -5.58
C GLU A 56 16.99 -3.55 -6.20
N THR A 57 16.27 -3.64 -7.33
CA THR A 57 15.69 -2.50 -8.02
C THR A 57 14.18 -2.43 -7.80
N ARG A 58 13.68 -1.19 -7.77
CA ARG A 58 12.25 -0.89 -7.67
C ARG A 58 11.46 -1.50 -8.84
N GLU A 59 12.02 -1.41 -10.04
CA GLU A 59 11.44 -1.95 -11.27
C GLU A 59 11.36 -3.48 -11.20
N GLY A 60 12.45 -4.15 -10.78
CA GLY A 60 12.45 -5.60 -10.61
C GLY A 60 11.48 -6.07 -9.53
N PHE A 61 11.30 -5.28 -8.47
CA PHE A 61 10.28 -5.56 -7.45
C PHE A 61 8.86 -5.47 -8.02
N LEU A 62 8.55 -4.40 -8.78
CA LEU A 62 7.23 -4.21 -9.39
C LEU A 62 6.94 -5.30 -10.44
N GLU A 63 7.92 -5.66 -11.27
CA GLU A 63 7.80 -6.78 -12.22
C GLU A 63 7.46 -8.11 -11.51
N LEU A 64 8.17 -8.42 -10.42
CA LEU A 64 7.89 -9.60 -9.62
C LEU A 64 6.51 -9.54 -8.97
N LEU A 65 6.12 -8.39 -8.43
CA LEU A 65 4.82 -8.17 -7.82
C LEU A 65 3.69 -8.41 -8.81
N HIS A 66 3.71 -7.77 -9.99
CA HIS A 66 2.66 -7.90 -11.00
C HIS A 66 2.59 -9.30 -11.59
N LYS A 67 3.68 -10.07 -11.56
CA LYS A 67 3.64 -11.50 -11.90
C LYS A 67 2.80 -12.30 -10.91
N PHE A 68 3.01 -12.09 -9.60
CA PHE A 68 2.28 -12.81 -8.55
C PHE A 68 0.86 -12.27 -8.33
N ILE A 69 0.65 -10.98 -8.56
CA ILE A 69 -0.59 -10.29 -8.26
C ILE A 69 -0.94 -9.39 -9.46
N PRO A 70 -1.53 -9.98 -10.52
CA PRO A 70 -1.79 -9.25 -11.78
C PRO A 70 -2.80 -8.12 -11.61
N LEU A 71 -3.83 -8.34 -10.78
CA LEU A 71 -4.87 -7.35 -10.52
C LEU A 71 -4.79 -6.85 -9.08
N LEU A 72 -4.11 -5.72 -8.89
CA LEU A 72 -3.93 -5.07 -7.59
C LEU A 72 -4.54 -3.68 -7.56
N TYR A 73 -5.26 -3.36 -6.50
CA TYR A 73 -5.65 -2.00 -6.13
C TYR A 73 -5.04 -1.61 -4.79
N ASP A 74 -4.09 -0.66 -4.81
CA ASP A 74 -3.69 0.05 -3.60
C ASP A 74 -4.62 1.27 -3.39
N ILE A 75 -5.52 1.16 -2.41
CA ILE A 75 -6.49 2.20 -2.08
C ILE A 75 -5.79 3.52 -1.78
N LYS A 76 -4.61 3.49 -1.15
CA LYS A 76 -3.87 4.72 -0.82
C LYS A 76 -3.47 5.46 -2.09
N ARG A 77 -3.15 4.73 -3.16
CA ARG A 77 -2.85 5.29 -4.48
C ARG A 77 -4.12 5.84 -5.14
N VAL A 78 -5.23 5.10 -5.10
CA VAL A 78 -6.53 5.53 -5.66
C VAL A 78 -7.00 6.85 -5.06
N ILE A 79 -6.91 7.00 -3.73
CA ILE A 79 -7.37 8.22 -3.06
C ILE A 79 -6.37 9.38 -3.13
N HIS A 80 -5.09 9.11 -3.42
CA HIS A 80 -4.06 10.14 -3.39
C HIS A 80 -4.29 11.26 -4.40
N LEU A 81 -4.92 10.93 -5.54
CA LEU A 81 -5.25 11.90 -6.59
C LEU A 81 -6.67 12.47 -6.42
N ASN A 82 -7.36 12.18 -5.31
CA ASN A 82 -8.71 12.64 -5.04
C ASN A 82 -8.71 13.65 -3.89
N ASP A 83 -9.19 14.87 -4.16
CA ASP A 83 -9.21 15.96 -3.18
C ASP A 83 -10.15 15.70 -1.99
N ASN A 84 -11.04 14.70 -2.06
CA ASN A 84 -12.03 14.41 -1.01
C ASN A 84 -11.53 13.41 0.05
N PHE A 85 -10.43 12.68 -0.20
CA PHE A 85 -10.00 11.58 0.66
C PHE A 85 -8.53 11.70 1.04
N HIS A 86 -8.25 11.87 2.34
CA HIS A 86 -6.91 12.06 2.87
C HIS A 86 -6.68 11.23 4.15
N GLY A 87 -5.41 11.09 4.53
CA GLY A 87 -5.03 10.43 5.79
C GLY A 87 -4.87 8.91 5.70
N GLY A 88 -4.91 8.24 6.86
CA GLY A 88 -4.76 6.79 6.97
C GLY A 88 -6.07 6.03 6.78
N LEU A 89 -6.00 4.70 6.79
CA LEU A 89 -7.15 3.81 6.55
C LEU A 89 -8.36 4.15 7.43
N ASN A 90 -8.15 4.40 8.72
CA ASN A 90 -9.22 4.77 9.65
C ASN A 90 -9.91 6.08 9.29
N SER A 91 -9.13 7.11 8.91
CA SER A 91 -9.69 8.41 8.51
C SER A 91 -10.56 8.27 7.26
N VAL A 92 -10.07 7.51 6.28
CA VAL A 92 -10.79 7.24 5.02
C VAL A 92 -12.05 6.42 5.29
N ALA A 93 -11.96 5.39 6.14
CA ALA A 93 -13.12 4.59 6.55
C ALA A 93 -14.20 5.46 7.20
N THR A 94 -13.84 6.34 8.15
CA THR A 94 -14.77 7.28 8.77
C THR A 94 -15.42 8.19 7.75
N SER A 95 -14.66 8.78 6.82
CA SER A 95 -15.20 9.66 5.77
C SER A 95 -16.18 8.95 4.83
N LEU A 96 -16.04 7.64 4.66
CA LEU A 96 -16.92 6.81 3.84
C LEU A 96 -18.05 6.15 4.64
N GLY A 97 -18.17 6.44 5.94
CA GLY A 97 -19.16 5.82 6.84
C GLY A 97 -18.97 4.31 6.97
N VAL A 98 -17.73 3.82 6.90
CA VAL A 98 -17.39 2.41 7.13
C VAL A 98 -17.08 2.23 8.62
N GLU A 99 -17.88 1.38 9.27
CA GLU A 99 -17.64 1.00 10.67
C GLU A 99 -16.66 -0.17 10.75
N ARG A 100 -15.72 -0.09 11.70
CA ARG A 100 -14.72 -1.13 11.90
C ARG A 100 -15.29 -2.31 12.67
N VAL A 101 -15.03 -3.52 12.17
CA VAL A 101 -15.22 -4.78 12.90
C VAL A 101 -13.86 -5.31 13.37
N GLY A 102 -13.72 -5.59 14.66
CA GLY A 102 -12.48 -6.06 15.27
C GLY A 102 -11.58 -4.94 15.79
N ILE A 103 -10.34 -5.30 16.16
CA ILE A 103 -9.39 -4.40 16.81
C ILE A 103 -8.49 -3.74 15.76
N ALA A 104 -8.39 -2.41 15.78
CA ALA A 104 -7.48 -1.67 14.90
C ALA A 104 -6.02 -2.11 15.09
N HIS A 105 -5.23 -2.03 14.01
CA HIS A 105 -3.82 -2.47 14.00
C HIS A 105 -3.66 -3.99 14.16
N GLN A 106 -4.68 -4.75 13.77
CA GLN A 106 -4.59 -6.19 13.53
C GLN A 106 -4.92 -6.46 12.07
N ALA A 107 -4.08 -7.25 11.40
CA ALA A 107 -4.16 -7.48 9.95
C ALA A 107 -5.54 -7.96 9.50
N GLY A 108 -6.23 -8.81 10.27
CA GLY A 108 -7.57 -9.28 9.94
C GLY A 108 -8.67 -8.20 10.02
N SER A 109 -8.62 -7.31 11.01
CA SER A 109 -9.56 -6.18 11.10
C SER A 109 -9.24 -5.14 10.03
N ASP A 110 -7.95 -4.84 9.82
CA ASP A 110 -7.50 -3.85 8.84
C ASP A 110 -7.78 -4.30 7.40
N SER A 111 -7.62 -5.59 7.06
CA SER A 111 -7.96 -6.12 5.73
C SER A 111 -9.47 -6.08 5.48
N PHE A 112 -10.29 -6.37 6.49
CA PHE A 112 -11.74 -6.26 6.38
C PHE A 112 -12.18 -4.81 6.11
N VAL A 113 -11.66 -3.85 6.89
CA VAL A 113 -11.94 -2.42 6.67
C VAL A 113 -11.44 -1.96 5.31
N THR A 114 -10.26 -2.41 4.88
CA THR A 114 -9.69 -2.14 3.55
C THR A 114 -10.65 -2.58 2.45
N ALA A 115 -11.17 -3.81 2.51
CA ALA A 115 -12.13 -4.31 1.54
C ALA A 115 -13.43 -3.47 1.51
N GLN A 116 -13.99 -3.12 2.68
CA GLN A 116 -15.20 -2.30 2.78
C GLN A 116 -15.00 -0.90 2.20
N VAL A 117 -13.86 -0.26 2.48
CA VAL A 117 -13.48 1.03 1.91
C VAL A 117 -13.41 0.96 0.40
N PHE A 118 -12.77 -0.07 -0.15
CA PHE A 118 -12.68 -0.24 -1.61
C PHE A 118 -14.05 -0.41 -2.27
N LEU A 119 -14.94 -1.21 -1.69
CA LEU A 119 -16.31 -1.37 -2.20
C LEU A 119 -17.08 -0.05 -2.21
N LYS A 120 -16.92 0.80 -1.17
CA LYS A 120 -17.52 2.14 -1.14
C LYS A 120 -16.90 3.07 -2.19
N LEU A 121 -15.59 3.01 -2.38
CA LEU A 121 -14.88 3.81 -3.38
C LEU A 121 -15.26 3.44 -4.81
N ARG A 122 -15.42 2.15 -5.13
CA ARG A 122 -15.88 1.71 -6.47
C ARG A 122 -17.25 2.23 -6.85
N GLY A 123 -18.13 2.47 -5.87
CA GLY A 123 -19.42 3.11 -6.09
C GLY A 123 -19.38 4.64 -6.17
N HIS A 124 -18.21 5.26 -5.92
CA HIS A 124 -18.05 6.70 -5.88
C HIS A 124 -17.66 7.26 -7.25
N ARG A 125 -18.20 8.43 -7.61
CA ARG A 125 -17.79 9.12 -8.84
C ARG A 125 -16.49 9.87 -8.59
N PHE A 126 -15.41 9.43 -9.22
CA PHE A 126 -14.20 10.23 -9.36
C PHE A 126 -14.48 11.30 -10.42
N GLY A 127 -14.06 12.55 -10.18
CA GLY A 127 -14.39 13.67 -11.07
C GLY A 127 -14.01 13.37 -12.53
N THR A 128 -12.75 13.02 -12.76
CA THR A 128 -12.25 12.43 -14.01
C THR A 128 -11.55 11.11 -13.69
N GLY A 129 -11.93 10.03 -14.38
CA GLY A 129 -11.36 8.69 -14.20
C GLY A 129 -12.22 7.74 -13.38
N SER A 130 -11.67 6.55 -13.13
CA SER A 130 -12.29 5.44 -12.42
C SER A 130 -11.26 4.73 -11.53
N VAL A 131 -11.70 3.86 -10.62
CA VAL A 131 -10.77 3.08 -9.78
C VAL A 131 -9.92 2.16 -10.65
N GLU A 132 -10.49 1.68 -11.75
CA GLU A 132 -9.89 0.80 -12.74
C GLU A 132 -8.64 1.42 -13.41
N ASP A 133 -8.52 2.75 -13.45
CA ASP A 133 -7.33 3.43 -14.00
C ASP A 133 -6.07 3.25 -13.11
N TYR A 134 -6.23 2.72 -11.90
CA TYR A 134 -5.17 2.58 -10.89
C TYR A 134 -4.70 1.14 -10.69
N VAL A 135 -5.16 0.19 -11.52
CA VAL A 135 -4.74 -1.22 -11.43
C VAL A 135 -3.22 -1.32 -11.52
N GLY A 136 -2.64 -2.08 -10.60
CA GLY A 136 -1.20 -2.34 -10.52
C GLY A 136 -0.39 -1.22 -9.89
N LEU A 137 -0.95 -0.03 -9.67
CA LEU A 137 -0.23 1.07 -9.05
C LEU A 137 -0.17 0.93 -7.52
N VAL A 138 1.02 1.04 -6.97
CA VAL A 138 1.37 0.93 -5.55
C VAL A 138 1.87 2.27 -5.01
N PHE A 139 1.25 2.73 -3.92
CA PHE A 139 1.60 4.01 -3.32
C PHE A 139 3.06 4.02 -2.84
N GLY A 140 3.84 5.00 -3.29
CA GLY A 140 5.24 5.18 -2.90
C GLY A 140 6.25 4.44 -3.76
N LEU A 141 5.81 3.55 -4.67
CA LEU A 141 6.70 2.81 -5.58
C LEU A 141 6.53 3.24 -7.04
N ASP A 142 5.35 3.66 -7.48
CA ASP A 142 5.19 4.16 -8.85
C ASP A 142 5.74 5.58 -9.02
N ALA A 143 6.22 5.87 -10.23
CA ALA A 143 7.03 7.04 -10.57
C ALA A 143 6.40 8.39 -10.17
N GLU A 144 5.06 8.48 -10.18
CA GLU A 144 4.32 9.68 -9.78
C GLU A 144 4.38 9.95 -8.26
N THR A 145 4.62 8.93 -7.43
CA THR A 145 4.74 9.08 -5.96
C THR A 145 6.19 9.22 -5.49
N ALA A 146 7.15 8.67 -6.23
CA ALA A 146 8.58 8.71 -5.86
C ALA A 146 9.16 10.14 -5.88
N GLN A 147 8.67 11.01 -6.77
CA GLN A 147 9.08 12.43 -6.81
C GLN A 147 8.68 13.22 -5.57
N ILE A 148 7.59 12.83 -4.88
CA ILE A 148 7.08 13.58 -3.72
C ILE A 148 7.93 13.31 -2.47
N PHE A 149 8.39 12.07 -2.26
CA PHE A 149 9.33 11.79 -1.17
C PHE A 149 10.68 12.48 -1.36
N SER A 150 11.16 12.59 -2.61
CA SER A 150 12.35 13.39 -2.95
C SER A 150 12.17 14.90 -2.71
N ASN A 151 10.95 15.40 -2.82
CA ASN A 151 10.64 16.82 -2.58
C ASN A 151 10.35 17.12 -1.09
N LYS A 152 9.92 16.13 -0.32
CA LYS A 152 9.66 16.27 1.12
C LYS A 152 10.97 16.26 1.92
N SER A 153 11.92 15.38 1.58
CA SER A 153 13.26 15.37 2.18
C SER A 153 14.05 16.65 1.90
N ARG A 154 13.91 17.24 0.69
CA ARG A 154 14.53 18.53 0.35
C ARG A 154 13.98 19.73 1.14
N LYS A 155 12.76 19.65 1.68
CA LYS A 155 12.17 20.73 2.50
C LYS A 155 12.58 20.66 3.97
N GLU A 156 12.99 19.50 4.47
CA GLU A 156 13.41 19.32 5.87
C GLU A 156 14.91 19.65 6.09
N GLU A 157 15.73 19.71 5.03
CA GLU A 157 17.15 20.12 5.11
C GLU A 157 17.41 21.63 4.87
N GLY A 158 16.37 22.45 4.75
CA GLY A 158 16.49 23.88 4.49
C GLY A 158 16.92 24.70 5.71
N PHE A 159 18.22 24.84 5.95
CA PHE A 159 18.76 25.91 6.80
C PHE A 159 18.27 27.28 6.30
N PRO A 160 17.87 28.22 7.18
CA PRO A 160 17.45 29.55 6.75
C PRO A 160 18.69 30.31 6.24
N ALA A 161 18.68 30.70 4.97
CA ALA A 161 19.63 31.68 4.46
C ALA A 161 19.43 32.97 5.26
N THR A 162 20.42 33.32 6.06
CA THR A 162 20.43 34.55 6.84
C THR A 162 20.43 35.75 5.92
N SER A 163 19.55 36.70 6.24
CA SER A 163 19.59 38.04 5.65
C SER A 163 20.92 38.72 5.99
N SER A 164 21.63 39.22 4.99
CA SER A 164 22.52 40.36 5.18
C SER A 164 22.42 41.31 4.00
N SER A 165 21.72 42.42 4.25
CA SER A 165 21.95 43.71 3.61
C SER A 165 23.44 44.05 3.64
N ARG A 166 23.97 44.61 2.54
CA ARG A 166 24.63 45.94 2.54
C ARG A 166 25.08 46.41 1.14
N TYR A 167 24.60 47.61 0.79
CA TYR A 167 25.18 48.72 0.01
C TYR A 167 25.70 48.54 -1.43
N ARG A 168 24.97 49.16 -2.36
CA ARG A 168 25.42 50.33 -3.18
C ARG A 168 24.22 51.30 -3.16
N SER A 169 24.30 52.61 -2.92
CA SER A 169 25.36 53.64 -2.99
C SER A 169 25.55 54.38 -1.68
#